data_AF-A0A8T3MX24-F1
#
_entry.id   AF-A0A8T3MX24-F1
#
_cell.length_a   1.000
_cell.length_b   1.000
_cell.length_c   1.000
_cell.angle_alpha   90.00
_cell.angle_beta   90.00
_cell.angle_gamma   90.00
#
_symmetry.space_group_name_H-M   'P 1'
#
loop_
_entity.id
_entity.type
_entity.pdbx_description
1 polymer ?
#
loop_
_entity_poly.entity_id
_entity_poly.type
_entity_poly.pdbx_seq_one_letter_code
_entity_poly.pdbx_strand_id
1 'polypeptide(L)'
;MDDERWEAGMPVLDRQPVAGARAVTPATSRLVPKLPPSLQGLPPRSVPETAPTPLQKHYVLLSVPVLILGAIAITALELGTPLGSPLVKFCVLVAAPLLVITTADAVVRIWRSAWAWMAVDRTKGMFRLAWVATSLVGLAALVAAATVAVLA
;
A
#
# COMPACT_ATOMS: atom_id res chain seq x y z
N MET A 1 32.72 -11.79 14.83
CA MET A 1 31.60 -11.82 13.86
C MET A 1 31.91 -10.65 12.96
N ASP A 2 32.78 -10.90 11.99
CA ASP A 2 33.52 -9.85 11.33
C ASP A 2 32.83 -9.67 9.97
N ASP A 3 31.93 -8.70 9.91
CA ASP A 3 31.27 -8.33 8.65
C ASP A 3 32.36 -7.74 7.76
N GLU A 4 32.70 -8.40 6.64
CA GLU A 4 33.76 -7.98 5.70
C GLU A 4 33.53 -6.59 5.08
N ARG A 5 32.37 -5.98 5.36
CA ARG A 5 31.96 -4.64 4.91
C ARG A 5 32.11 -3.57 5.99
N TRP A 6 32.60 -3.93 7.17
CA TRP A 6 32.81 -2.98 8.25
C TRP A 6 34.18 -2.32 8.12
N GLU A 7 34.19 -0.99 8.01
CA GLU A 7 35.41 -0.17 8.03
C GLU A 7 35.58 0.52 9.38
N ALA A 8 36.84 0.70 9.79
CA ALA A 8 37.18 1.34 11.06
C ALA A 8 36.66 2.79 11.11
N GLY A 9 35.67 3.04 11.97
CA GLY A 9 35.02 4.35 12.12
C GLY A 9 33.52 4.34 11.81
N MET A 10 32.98 3.24 11.27
CA MET A 10 31.54 3.10 11.10
C MET A 10 30.87 2.80 12.46
N PRO A 11 29.85 3.60 12.88
CA PRO A 11 29.10 3.30 14.09
C PRO A 11 28.45 1.93 13.94
N VAL A 12 28.76 1.04 14.90
CA VAL A 12 28.16 -0.30 14.95
C VAL A 12 26.68 -0.11 15.23
N LEU A 13 25.85 -0.32 14.20
CA LEU A 13 24.40 -0.32 14.37
C LEU A 13 24.03 -1.59 15.14
N ASP A 14 23.88 -1.47 16.46
CA ASP A 14 23.32 -2.52 17.28
C ASP A 14 21.97 -2.94 16.68
N ARG A 15 21.84 -4.24 16.36
CA ARG A 15 20.57 -4.76 15.86
C ARG A 15 19.52 -4.52 16.94
N GLN A 16 18.45 -3.80 16.60
CA GLN A 16 17.34 -3.58 17.52
C GLN A 16 16.86 -4.93 18.08
N PRO A 17 16.71 -5.06 19.41
CA PRO A 17 16.23 -6.29 20.02
C PRO A 17 14.80 -6.56 19.54
N VAL A 18 14.61 -7.68 18.84
CA VAL A 18 13.29 -8.14 18.42
C VAL A 18 12.54 -8.58 19.67
N ALA A 19 11.43 -7.91 19.99
CA ALA A 19 10.60 -8.25 21.13
C ALA A 19 10.13 -9.72 21.08
N GLY A 20 10.45 -10.44 22.16
CA GLY A 20 9.92 -11.72 22.64
C GLY A 20 9.16 -12.65 21.68
N ALA A 21 9.80 -13.77 21.33
CA ALA A 21 9.18 -14.89 20.65
C ALA A 21 8.00 -15.48 21.45
N ARG A 22 6.77 -15.25 20.98
CA ARG A 22 5.62 -16.07 21.37
C ARG A 22 5.61 -17.29 20.45
N ALA A 23 5.91 -18.47 21.01
CA ALA A 23 6.00 -19.73 20.27
C ALA A 23 4.70 -20.02 19.48
N VAL A 24 4.83 -20.13 18.16
CA VAL A 24 3.74 -20.57 17.27
C VAL A 24 4.00 -22.04 16.93
N THR A 25 3.02 -22.90 17.25
CA THR A 25 3.01 -24.34 16.98
C THR A 25 3.15 -24.67 15.47
N PRO A 26 3.93 -25.70 15.08
CA PRO A 26 4.24 -25.99 13.70
C PRO A 26 3.20 -26.94 13.10
N ALA A 27 2.14 -26.39 12.50
CA ALA A 27 1.16 -27.24 11.79
C ALA A 27 0.68 -26.59 10.49
N THR A 28 1.62 -26.29 9.57
CA THR A 28 1.42 -26.24 8.10
C THR A 28 2.71 -25.73 7.42
N SER A 29 3.70 -26.59 7.24
CA SER A 29 4.92 -26.26 6.47
C SER A 29 5.16 -27.31 5.39
N ARG A 30 4.49 -27.18 4.25
CA ARG A 30 4.79 -27.99 3.04
C ARG A 30 5.17 -27.18 1.80
N LEU A 31 5.21 -25.85 1.87
CA LEU A 31 5.57 -25.00 0.72
C LEU A 31 6.45 -23.80 1.11
N VAL A 32 7.18 -23.87 2.22
CA VAL A 32 8.02 -22.76 2.70
C VAL A 32 9.40 -22.84 2.00
N PRO A 33 9.84 -21.79 1.25
CA PRO A 33 11.21 -21.68 0.80
C PRO A 33 12.14 -21.85 2.00
N LYS A 34 13.16 -22.70 1.91
CA LYS A 34 14.04 -23.06 3.04
C LYS A 34 14.68 -21.79 3.62
N LEU A 35 14.11 -21.29 4.72
CA LEU A 35 14.58 -20.09 5.39
C LEU A 35 16.00 -20.33 5.93
N PRO A 36 16.90 -19.33 5.83
CA PRO A 36 18.20 -19.36 6.49
C PRO A 36 18.06 -19.72 7.98
N PRO A 37 19.02 -20.42 8.60
CA PRO A 37 18.93 -20.83 10.01
C PRO A 37 18.63 -19.68 10.98
N SER A 38 19.16 -18.49 10.70
CA SER A 38 18.95 -17.27 11.49
C SER A 38 17.52 -16.71 11.44
N LEU A 39 16.70 -17.15 10.48
CA LEU A 39 15.31 -16.72 10.29
C LEU A 39 14.30 -17.81 10.69
N GLN A 40 14.78 -18.98 11.10
CA GLN A 40 13.92 -20.08 11.55
C GLN A 40 13.35 -19.76 12.94
N GLY A 41 12.03 -19.92 13.11
CA GLY A 41 11.34 -19.65 14.38
C GLY A 41 10.98 -18.18 14.64
N LEU A 42 11.43 -17.24 13.79
CA LEU A 42 10.97 -15.85 13.85
C LEU A 42 9.51 -15.74 13.39
N PRO A 43 8.71 -14.83 13.98
CA PRO A 43 7.37 -14.59 13.50
C PRO A 43 7.43 -14.19 12.01
N PRO A 44 6.54 -14.72 11.17
CA PRO A 44 6.55 -14.43 9.74
C PRO A 44 6.49 -12.91 9.53
N ARG A 45 7.40 -12.39 8.70
CA ARG A 45 7.49 -10.96 8.37
C ARG A 45 6.63 -10.61 7.17
N SER A 46 6.53 -11.51 6.21
CA SER A 46 5.76 -11.35 4.98
C SER A 46 5.12 -12.69 4.59
N VAL A 47 3.98 -12.60 3.90
CA VAL A 47 3.33 -13.74 3.26
C VAL A 47 3.55 -13.60 1.76
N PRO A 48 4.03 -14.64 1.05
CA PRO A 48 4.24 -14.57 -0.39
C PRO A 48 2.98 -14.16 -1.15
N GLU A 49 3.12 -13.26 -2.12
CA GLU A 49 2.02 -12.85 -3.01
C GLU A 49 1.86 -13.88 -4.13
N THR A 50 0.74 -14.61 -4.14
CA THR A 50 0.54 -15.77 -5.02
C THR A 50 -0.17 -15.44 -6.34
N ALA A 51 -0.77 -14.26 -6.47
CA ALA A 51 -1.22 -13.78 -7.78
C ALA A 51 -1.16 -12.24 -7.81
N PRO A 52 -0.14 -11.62 -8.41
CA PRO A 52 -0.07 -10.17 -8.51
C PRO A 52 -1.20 -9.63 -9.39
N THR A 53 -1.67 -8.41 -9.13
CA THR A 53 -2.64 -7.76 -10.01
C THR A 53 -1.94 -7.22 -11.26
N PRO A 54 -2.61 -7.16 -12.43
CA PRO A 54 -1.98 -6.69 -13.66
C PRO A 54 -1.56 -5.21 -13.59
N LEU A 55 -2.27 -4.39 -12.80
CA LEU A 55 -1.98 -2.97 -12.62
C LEU A 55 -0.82 -2.70 -11.66
N GLN A 56 -0.43 -3.67 -10.82
CA GLN A 56 0.68 -3.53 -9.87
C GLN A 56 1.99 -3.08 -10.51
N LYS A 57 2.29 -3.58 -11.72
CA LYS A 57 3.49 -3.21 -12.49
C LYS A 57 3.44 -1.78 -13.03
N HIS A 58 2.25 -1.26 -13.28
CA HIS A 58 2.01 0.05 -13.89
C HIS A 58 1.59 1.11 -12.88
N TYR A 59 1.49 0.76 -11.60
CA TYR A 59 0.99 1.65 -10.54
C TYR A 59 1.68 3.01 -10.55
N VAL A 60 3.01 3.04 -10.65
CA VAL A 60 3.78 4.29 -10.70
C VAL A 60 3.44 5.10 -11.95
N LEU A 61 3.41 4.47 -13.12
CA LEU A 61 3.10 5.13 -14.39
C LEU A 61 1.69 5.71 -14.42
N LEU A 62 0.72 5.05 -13.77
CA LEU A 62 -0.65 5.53 -13.64
C LEU A 62 -0.79 6.63 -12.58
N SER A 63 0.02 6.60 -11.52
CA SER A 63 -0.08 7.55 -10.40
C SER A 63 0.60 8.89 -10.68
N VAL A 64 1.65 8.93 -11.50
CA VAL A 64 2.36 10.18 -11.84
C VAL A 64 1.46 11.22 -12.50
N PRO A 65 0.67 10.90 -13.55
CA PRO A 65 -0.28 11.84 -14.15
C PRO A 65 -1.32 12.33 -13.14
N VAL A 66 -1.82 11.44 -12.27
CA VAL A 66 -2.78 11.79 -11.22
C VAL A 66 -2.19 12.82 -10.27
N LEU A 67 -0.94 12.61 -9.83
CA LEU A 67 -0.26 13.54 -8.93
C LEU A 67 -0.05 14.91 -9.58
N ILE A 68 0.40 14.94 -10.84
CA ILE A 68 0.65 16.19 -11.58
C ILE A 68 -0.65 16.97 -11.77
N LEU A 69 -1.70 16.31 -12.27
CA LEU A 69 -3.00 16.95 -12.49
C LEU A 69 -3.66 17.38 -11.18
N GLY A 70 -3.50 16.59 -10.11
CA GLY A 70 -3.96 16.96 -8.76
C GLY A 70 -3.25 18.21 -8.25
N ALA A 71 -1.92 18.28 -8.38
CA ALA A 71 -1.14 19.45 -7.99
C ALA A 71 -1.55 20.71 -8.79
N ILE A 72 -1.76 20.58 -10.10
CA ILE A 72 -2.23 21.68 -10.96
C ILE A 72 -3.62 22.14 -10.53
N ALA A 73 -4.56 21.22 -10.32
CA ALA A 73 -5.92 21.54 -9.90
C ALA A 73 -5.96 22.25 -8.54
N ILE A 74 -5.24 21.71 -7.54
CA ILE A 74 -5.15 22.32 -6.20
C ILE A 74 -4.54 23.72 -6.31
N THR A 75 -3.42 23.87 -7.02
CA THR A 75 -2.76 25.17 -7.19
C THR A 75 -3.68 26.17 -7.88
N ALA A 76 -4.43 25.76 -8.91
CA ALA A 76 -5.38 26.64 -9.59
C ALA A 76 -6.48 27.13 -8.63
N LEU A 77 -7.02 26.23 -7.80
CA LEU A 77 -8.04 26.56 -6.80
C LEU A 77 -7.49 27.53 -5.75
N GLU A 78 -6.27 27.30 -5.25
CA GLU A 78 -5.59 28.18 -4.29
C GLU A 78 -5.33 29.58 -4.87
N LEU A 79 -5.12 29.69 -6.19
CA LEU A 79 -4.99 30.96 -6.91
C LEU A 79 -6.35 31.63 -7.22
N GLY A 80 -7.46 31.09 -6.71
CA GLY A 80 -8.80 31.66 -6.89
C GLY A 80 -9.51 31.24 -8.18
N THR A 81 -8.99 30.24 -8.91
CA THR A 81 -9.71 29.68 -10.06
C THR A 81 -10.99 28.99 -9.56
N PRO A 82 -12.17 29.27 -10.13
CA PRO A 82 -13.41 28.63 -9.67
C PRO A 82 -13.43 27.14 -10.03
N LEU A 83 -14.13 26.33 -9.24
CA LEU A 83 -14.36 24.90 -9.51
C LEU A 83 -14.95 24.64 -10.90
N GLY A 84 -15.81 25.55 -11.38
CA GLY A 84 -16.42 25.48 -12.71
C GLY A 84 -15.44 25.69 -13.88
N SER A 85 -14.18 26.07 -13.61
CA SER A 85 -13.18 26.33 -14.65
C SER A 85 -12.90 25.09 -15.50
N PRO A 86 -12.81 25.22 -16.84
CA PRO A 86 -12.53 24.10 -17.73
C PRO A 86 -11.18 23.42 -17.42
N LEU A 87 -10.19 24.17 -16.91
CA LEU A 87 -8.89 23.62 -16.50
C LEU A 87 -9.04 22.66 -15.32
N VAL A 88 -9.79 23.07 -14.28
CA VAL A 88 -10.01 22.24 -13.09
C VAL A 88 -10.84 21.02 -13.46
N LYS A 89 -11.91 21.19 -14.24
CA LYS A 89 -12.74 20.09 -14.73
C LYS A 89 -11.93 19.09 -15.55
N PHE A 90 -11.07 19.55 -16.46
CA PHE A 90 -10.19 18.67 -17.22
C PHE A 90 -9.26 17.86 -16.32
N CYS A 91 -8.62 18.51 -15.34
CA CYS A 91 -7.75 17.83 -14.39
C CYS A 91 -8.51 16.74 -13.61
N VAL A 92 -9.71 17.05 -13.10
CA VAL A 92 -10.56 16.09 -12.38
C VAL A 92 -11.01 14.94 -13.29
N LEU A 93 -11.45 15.24 -14.52
CA LEU A 93 -11.94 14.23 -15.47
C LEU A 93 -10.88 13.20 -15.85
N VAL A 94 -9.60 13.58 -15.88
CA VAL A 94 -8.50 12.65 -16.20
C VAL A 94 -7.93 12.01 -14.93
N ALA A 95 -7.69 12.79 -13.88
CA ALA A 95 -7.04 12.30 -12.67
C ALA A 95 -7.94 11.39 -11.83
N ALA A 96 -9.23 11.73 -11.69
CA ALA A 96 -10.12 10.99 -10.80
C ALA A 96 -10.35 9.54 -11.26
N PRO A 97 -10.62 9.23 -12.56
CA PRO A 97 -10.76 7.85 -13.00
C PRO A 97 -9.49 7.03 -12.79
N LEU A 98 -8.32 7.61 -13.10
CA LEU A 98 -7.03 6.95 -12.87
C LEU A 98 -6.80 6.67 -11.39
N LEU A 99 -7.09 7.63 -10.50
CA LEU A 99 -6.97 7.47 -9.06
C LEU A 99 -7.95 6.41 -8.52
N VAL A 100 -9.18 6.37 -9.02
CA VAL A 100 -10.18 5.36 -8.66
C VAL A 100 -9.68 3.97 -9.05
N ILE A 101 -9.14 3.81 -10.26
CA ILE A 101 -8.63 2.52 -10.76
C ILE A 101 -7.44 2.03 -9.91
N THR A 102 -6.44 2.90 -9.65
CA THR A 102 -5.26 2.51 -8.87
C THR A 102 -5.60 2.25 -7.41
N THR A 103 -6.54 3.00 -6.85
CA THR A 103 -7.03 2.77 -5.48
C THR A 103 -7.83 1.47 -5.38
N ALA A 104 -8.70 1.17 -6.36
CA ALA A 104 -9.42 -0.09 -6.41
C ALA A 104 -8.47 -1.30 -6.51
N ASP A 105 -7.42 -1.20 -7.34
CA ASP A 105 -6.36 -2.21 -7.41
C ASP A 105 -5.67 -2.42 -6.05
N ALA A 106 -5.32 -1.33 -5.37
CA ALA A 106 -4.72 -1.37 -4.04
C ALA A 106 -5.66 -2.05 -3.02
N VAL A 107 -6.96 -1.75 -3.06
CA VAL A 107 -7.96 -2.39 -2.19
C VAL A 107 -7.98 -3.91 -2.40
N VAL A 108 -7.98 -4.37 -3.65
CA VAL A 108 -7.96 -5.81 -3.97
C VAL A 108 -6.68 -6.47 -3.43
N ARG A 109 -5.54 -5.80 -3.54
CA ARG A 109 -4.26 -6.30 -2.98
C ARG A 109 -4.29 -6.38 -1.46
N ILE A 110 -4.80 -5.35 -0.78
CA ILE A 110 -4.94 -5.34 0.68
C ILE A 110 -5.90 -6.44 1.14
N TRP A 111 -7.04 -6.60 0.46
CA TRP A 111 -8.01 -7.66 0.73
C TRP A 111 -7.39 -9.06 0.64
N ARG A 112 -6.69 -9.35 -0.46
CA ARG A 112 -6.03 -10.64 -0.65
C ARG A 112 -4.91 -10.86 0.36
N SER A 113 -4.16 -9.82 0.69
CA SER A 113 -3.17 -9.84 1.77
C SER A 113 -3.83 -10.14 3.12
N ALA A 114 -4.98 -9.53 3.42
CA ALA A 114 -5.70 -9.74 4.66
C ALA A 114 -6.09 -11.21 4.83
N TRP A 115 -6.67 -11.83 3.81
CA TRP A 115 -7.05 -13.25 3.83
C TRP A 115 -5.85 -14.18 3.97
N ALA A 116 -4.74 -13.87 3.28
CA ALA A 116 -3.50 -14.63 3.43
C ALA A 116 -2.96 -14.59 4.86
N TRP A 117 -3.14 -13.45 5.55
CA TRP A 117 -2.76 -13.28 6.95
C TRP A 117 -3.73 -13.92 7.94
N MET A 118 -5.01 -14.05 7.63
CA MET A 118 -5.99 -14.69 8.54
C MET A 118 -5.62 -16.13 8.90
N ALA A 119 -4.94 -16.85 8.01
CA ALA A 119 -4.45 -18.22 8.25
C ALA A 119 -3.17 -18.28 9.10
N VAL A 120 -2.45 -17.16 9.24
CA VAL A 120 -1.14 -17.09 9.91
C VAL A 120 -1.22 -16.34 11.24
N ASP A 121 -1.82 -15.15 11.24
CA ASP A 121 -2.00 -14.26 12.39
C ASP A 121 -3.27 -13.44 12.19
N ARG A 122 -4.30 -13.77 12.98
CA ARG A 122 -5.64 -13.19 12.88
C ARG A 122 -5.65 -11.68 13.19
N THR A 123 -4.81 -11.20 14.11
CA THR A 123 -4.73 -9.78 14.46
C THR A 123 -4.20 -8.98 13.28
N LYS A 124 -3.13 -9.46 12.65
CA LYS A 124 -2.57 -8.85 11.43
C LYS A 124 -3.52 -8.93 10.23
N GLY A 125 -4.33 -9.99 10.15
CA GLY A 125 -5.40 -10.11 9.15
C GLY A 125 -6.51 -9.08 9.37
N MET A 126 -7.04 -8.98 10.59
CA MET A 126 -8.09 -8.02 10.96
C MET A 126 -7.67 -6.57 10.77
N PHE A 127 -6.43 -6.22 11.12
CA PHE A 127 -5.89 -4.87 10.88
C PHE A 127 -5.93 -4.50 9.39
N ARG A 128 -5.60 -5.45 8.50
CA ARG A 128 -5.69 -5.22 7.05
C ARG A 128 -7.14 -5.13 6.56
N LEU A 129 -8.07 -5.89 7.14
CA LEU A 129 -9.50 -5.75 6.83
C LEU A 129 -10.05 -4.38 7.24
N ALA A 130 -9.60 -3.84 8.38
CA ALA A 130 -9.94 -2.47 8.77
C ALA A 130 -9.44 -1.47 7.71
N TRP A 131 -8.22 -1.66 7.18
CA TRP A 131 -7.74 -0.86 6.05
C TRP A 131 -8.57 -1.01 4.79
N VAL A 132 -9.04 -2.22 4.44
CA VAL A 132 -9.96 -2.42 3.31
C VAL A 132 -11.22 -1.57 3.50
N ALA A 133 -11.84 -1.61 4.68
CA ALA A 133 -13.03 -0.83 4.97
C ALA A 133 -12.76 0.68 4.83
N THR A 134 -11.68 1.19 5.42
CA THR A 134 -11.27 2.60 5.30
C THR A 134 -11.01 2.99 3.85
N SER A 135 -10.33 2.15 3.07
CA SER A 135 -10.05 2.42 1.65
C SER A 135 -11.32 2.41 0.80
N LEU A 136 -12.30 1.57 1.10
CA LEU A 136 -13.61 1.58 0.42
C LEU A 136 -14.39 2.87 0.73
N VAL A 137 -14.38 3.33 1.99
CA VAL A 137 -14.96 4.62 2.37
C VAL A 137 -14.26 5.77 1.65
N GLY A 138 -12.92 5.76 1.63
CA GLY A 138 -12.12 6.75 0.90
C GLY A 138 -12.40 6.74 -0.61
N LEU A 139 -12.58 5.56 -1.21
CA LEU A 139 -12.94 5.43 -2.61
C LEU A 139 -14.32 6.00 -2.91
N ALA A 140 -15.31 5.72 -2.06
CA ALA A 140 -16.65 6.28 -2.19
C ALA A 140 -16.64 7.82 -2.05
N ALA A 141 -15.90 8.33 -1.08
CA ALA A 141 -15.73 9.77 -0.88
C ALA A 141 -15.03 10.43 -2.09
N LEU A 142 -14.01 9.78 -2.66
CA LEU A 142 -13.32 10.24 -3.86
C LEU A 142 -14.27 10.33 -5.06
N VAL A 143 -15.07 9.28 -5.31
CA VAL A 143 -16.04 9.26 -6.42
C VAL A 143 -17.10 10.36 -6.23
N ALA A 144 -17.61 10.52 -5.00
CA ALA A 144 -18.57 11.57 -4.68
C ALA A 144 -17.98 12.96 -4.91
N ALA A 145 -16.77 13.24 -4.40
CA ALA A 145 -16.09 14.51 -4.58
C ALA A 145 -15.80 14.82 -6.06
N ALA A 146 -15.34 13.82 -6.83
CA ALA A 146 -15.11 13.98 -8.27
C ALA A 146 -16.41 14.29 -9.02
N THR A 147 -17.52 13.64 -8.66
CA THR A 147 -18.83 13.87 -9.27
C THR A 147 -19.33 15.28 -8.96
N VAL A 148 -19.21 15.73 -7.71
CA VAL A 148 -19.54 17.10 -7.32
C VAL A 148 -18.69 18.11 -8.10
N ALA A 149 -17.37 17.90 -8.18
CA ALA A 149 -16.47 18.81 -8.88
C ALA A 149 -16.75 18.92 -10.39
N VAL A 150 -17.24 17.85 -11.01
CA VAL A 150 -17.61 17.87 -12.44
C VAL A 150 -18.95 18.56 -12.67
N LEU A 151 -19.92 18.36 -11.77
CA LEU A 151 -21.29 18.88 -11.88
C LEU A 151 -21.48 20.31 -11.35
N ALA A 152 -20.60 20.79 -10.47
CA ALA A 152 -20.56 22.18 -10.00
C ALA A 152 -20.09 23.14 -11.10
#